data_AF-A0A643JSH0-F1
#
_entry.id   AF-A0A643JSH0-F1
#
_cell.length_a   1.000
_cell.length_b   1.000
_cell.length_c   1.000
_cell.angle_alpha   90.00
_cell.angle_beta   90.00
_cell.angle_gamma   90.00
#
_symmetry.space_group_name_H-M   'P 1'
#
loop_
_entity.id
_entity.type
_entity.pdbx_description
1 polymer ?
#
loop_
_entity_poly.entity_id
_entity_poly.type
_entity_poly.pdbx_seq_one_letter_code
_entity_poly.pdbx_strand_id
1 'polypeptide(L)'
;MKDPKPYDDGYFAELGKGDKRSFERLFTKKYDSIDEERARKSYVTTFQSTSKQEYNLFRDIVNAFSPKDAAMGSDSGFETTIINPLREFGDSGAELLLAKKQPSGVHLCFVSCNVGGEEYQHWVDEINTTKDLLESGSRRDKIKRHIQCSDLSIQSVQYLTFTRAIDLVDADMEVMKIATDPDEYAVWKLIEAEMPPEADEEDKTIKYHDGHVENPNLRRLGEDGIDPTLAENDDIRFHLTSHPVFPLGEVLLQLYLNNMGSVDEPKEFRKREFERTFKSKIHLGTNRRNIDRVVDSRIDELLEIALNYGMIKDSDADVVKERDFRIMWESEDPGEIKDMVKDKFFDGMVPEETGKLAYQRAREEFVRKESSLDEFDD
;
A
#
# COMPACT_ATOMS: atom_id res chain seq x y z
N MET A 1 -10.82 25.50 -3.34
CA MET A 1 -11.02 26.55 -2.31
C MET A 1 -9.75 26.54 -1.45
N LYS A 2 -9.06 27.67 -1.26
CA LYS A 2 -7.80 27.74 -0.48
C LYS A 2 -8.13 27.85 1.02
N ASP A 3 -8.42 26.72 1.63
CA ASP A 3 -8.74 26.60 3.07
C ASP A 3 -7.59 25.84 3.76
N PRO A 4 -6.99 26.35 4.86
CA PRO A 4 -5.96 25.62 5.60
C PRO A 4 -6.52 24.44 6.42
N LYS A 5 -7.82 24.41 6.73
CA LYS A 5 -8.42 23.39 7.61
C LYS A 5 -8.20 21.94 7.20
N PRO A 6 -8.23 21.56 5.91
CA PRO A 6 -7.96 20.18 5.49
C PRO A 6 -6.54 19.69 5.85
N TYR A 7 -5.61 20.61 6.17
CA TYR A 7 -4.21 20.33 6.46
C TYR A 7 -3.84 20.60 7.93
N ASP A 8 -4.85 20.93 8.76
CA ASP A 8 -4.64 21.31 10.16
C ASP A 8 -4.28 20.11 11.03
N ASP A 9 -3.14 20.20 11.70
CA ASP A 9 -2.64 19.23 12.68
C ASP A 9 -3.06 19.57 14.13
N GLY A 10 -4.02 20.49 14.28
CA GLY A 10 -4.51 21.01 15.55
C GLY A 10 -4.00 22.42 15.84
N TYR A 11 -2.91 22.84 15.21
CA TYR A 11 -2.33 24.17 15.41
C TYR A 11 -3.30 25.29 15.02
N PHE A 12 -3.93 25.20 13.84
CA PHE A 12 -4.85 26.23 13.38
C PHE A 12 -6.14 26.24 14.19
N ALA A 13 -6.65 25.06 14.60
CA ALA A 13 -7.82 24.92 15.46
C ALA A 13 -7.65 25.66 16.81
N GLU A 14 -6.45 25.62 17.39
CA GLU A 14 -6.12 26.27 18.67
C GLU A 14 -5.99 27.80 18.59
N LEU A 15 -5.83 28.37 17.39
CA LEU A 15 -5.70 29.83 17.25
C LEU A 15 -6.99 30.57 17.64
N GLY A 16 -6.82 31.75 18.25
CA GLY A 16 -7.91 32.70 18.48
C GLY A 16 -8.50 33.24 17.16
N LYS A 17 -9.73 33.78 17.20
CA LYS A 17 -10.42 34.26 15.98
C LYS A 17 -9.61 35.29 15.15
N GLY A 18 -8.89 36.19 15.82
CA GLY A 18 -8.03 37.18 15.17
C GLY A 18 -6.79 36.56 14.50
N ASP A 19 -6.19 35.59 15.16
CA ASP A 19 -5.03 34.85 14.65
C ASP A 19 -5.41 33.91 13.51
N LYS A 20 -6.58 33.25 13.57
CA LYS A 20 -7.11 32.42 12.47
C LYS A 20 -7.20 33.19 11.16
N ARG A 21 -7.79 34.39 11.17
CA ARG A 21 -7.87 35.23 9.96
C ARG A 21 -6.49 35.64 9.44
N SER A 22 -5.55 35.89 10.35
CA SER A 22 -4.18 36.26 9.99
C SER A 22 -3.43 35.07 9.38
N PHE A 23 -3.63 33.88 9.95
CA PHE A 23 -3.10 32.62 9.45
C PHE A 23 -3.68 32.25 8.09
N GLU A 24 -4.99 32.35 7.88
CA GLU A 24 -5.65 32.11 6.58
C GLU A 24 -5.07 33.00 5.46
N ARG A 25 -4.77 34.27 5.78
CA ARG A 25 -4.11 35.20 4.84
C ARG A 25 -2.68 34.77 4.54
N LEU A 26 -1.92 34.36 5.56
CA LEU A 26 -0.56 33.87 5.38
C LEU A 26 -0.54 32.58 4.56
N PHE A 27 -1.40 31.61 4.89
CA PHE A 27 -1.63 30.39 4.13
C PHE A 27 -1.91 30.67 2.66
N THR A 28 -2.88 31.54 2.37
CA THR A 28 -3.24 31.92 0.99
C THR A 28 -2.02 32.49 0.26
N LYS A 29 -1.27 33.39 0.90
CA LYS A 29 -0.04 33.96 0.34
C LYS A 29 1.02 32.89 0.08
N LYS A 30 1.16 31.90 0.97
CA LYS A 30 2.12 30.79 0.80
C LYS A 30 1.70 29.88 -0.34
N TYR A 31 0.42 29.52 -0.41
CA TYR A 31 -0.16 28.75 -1.49
C TYR A 31 0.14 29.39 -2.86
N ASP A 32 -0.07 30.70 -2.99
CA ASP A 32 0.20 31.44 -4.23
C ASP A 32 1.67 31.56 -4.61
N SER A 33 2.58 31.33 -3.64
CA SER A 33 4.02 31.42 -3.85
C SER A 33 4.69 30.08 -4.15
N ILE A 34 3.95 28.98 -4.05
CA ILE A 34 4.48 27.65 -4.30
C ILE A 34 4.38 27.36 -5.79
N ASP A 35 5.52 27.04 -6.37
CA ASP A 35 5.63 26.55 -7.73
C ASP A 35 5.03 25.14 -7.86
N GLU A 36 4.17 24.94 -8.85
CA GLU A 36 3.47 23.67 -9.09
C GLU A 36 4.46 22.54 -9.39
N GLU A 37 5.54 22.80 -10.13
CA GLU A 37 6.58 21.79 -10.37
C GLU A 37 7.28 21.37 -9.07
N ARG A 38 7.50 22.33 -8.16
CA ARG A 38 8.09 22.04 -6.86
C ARG A 38 7.15 21.19 -6.00
N ALA A 39 5.85 21.48 -6.00
CA ALA A 39 4.86 20.65 -5.32
C ALA A 39 4.81 19.24 -5.93
N ARG A 40 4.76 19.14 -7.26
CA ARG A 40 4.84 17.85 -7.96
C ARG A 40 6.09 17.05 -7.57
N LYS A 41 7.27 17.68 -7.58
CA LYS A 41 8.53 17.04 -7.18
C LYS A 41 8.49 16.57 -5.73
N SER A 42 7.95 17.38 -4.81
CA SER A 42 7.75 16.99 -3.40
C SER A 42 6.92 15.72 -3.28
N TYR A 43 5.77 15.68 -3.96
CA TYR A 43 4.90 14.51 -3.97
C TYR A 43 5.61 13.28 -4.58
N VAL A 44 6.26 13.45 -5.73
CA VAL A 44 7.00 12.38 -6.41
C VAL A 44 8.09 11.80 -5.51
N THR A 45 8.87 12.65 -4.84
CA THR A 45 9.90 12.21 -3.89
C THR A 45 9.28 11.39 -2.77
N THR A 46 8.21 11.89 -2.15
CA THR A 46 7.49 11.17 -1.09
C THR A 46 7.01 9.81 -1.59
N PHE A 47 6.28 9.77 -2.69
CA PHE A 47 5.80 8.52 -3.32
C PHE A 47 6.94 7.54 -3.61
N GLN A 48 8.06 8.02 -4.14
CA GLN A 48 9.22 7.18 -4.45
C GLN A 48 9.93 6.63 -3.22
N SER A 49 9.93 7.38 -2.11
CA SER A 49 10.56 7.00 -0.85
C SER A 49 9.71 6.09 0.01
N THR A 50 8.38 6.19 -0.04
CA THR A 50 7.45 5.42 0.82
C THR A 50 6.62 4.45 -0.01
N SER A 51 5.55 4.93 -0.67
CA SER A 51 4.54 4.07 -1.30
C SER A 51 5.10 3.14 -2.38
N LYS A 52 6.09 3.59 -3.15
CA LYS A 52 6.76 2.73 -4.14
C LYS A 52 7.59 1.63 -3.48
N GLN A 53 8.25 1.94 -2.37
CA GLN A 53 9.13 1.01 -1.67
C GLN A 53 8.31 -0.04 -0.92
N GLU A 54 7.23 0.36 -0.25
CA GLU A 54 6.26 -0.56 0.36
C GLU A 54 5.67 -1.53 -0.69
N TYR A 55 5.26 -0.99 -1.85
CA TYR A 55 4.77 -1.81 -2.95
C TYR A 55 5.81 -2.79 -3.48
N ASN A 56 7.07 -2.34 -3.61
CA ASN A 56 8.17 -3.20 -4.05
C ASN A 56 8.43 -4.34 -3.04
N LEU A 57 8.48 -4.05 -1.73
CA LEU A 57 8.59 -5.05 -0.68
C LEU A 57 7.43 -6.07 -0.76
N PHE A 58 6.20 -5.60 -0.91
CA PHE A 58 5.04 -6.47 -1.11
C PHE A 58 5.20 -7.36 -2.35
N ARG A 59 5.70 -6.82 -3.47
CA ARG A 59 5.93 -7.59 -4.69
C ARG A 59 7.02 -8.64 -4.50
N ASP A 60 8.12 -8.28 -3.85
CA ASP A 60 9.25 -9.17 -3.62
C ASP A 60 8.86 -10.35 -2.72
N ILE A 61 8.08 -10.12 -1.65
CA ILE A 61 7.62 -11.21 -0.77
C ILE A 61 6.57 -12.10 -1.47
N VAL A 62 5.67 -11.54 -2.26
CA VAL A 62 4.67 -12.30 -3.04
C VAL A 62 5.34 -13.16 -4.11
N ASN A 63 6.39 -12.64 -4.77
CA ASN A 63 7.18 -13.37 -5.74
C ASN A 63 7.98 -14.51 -5.07
N ALA A 64 8.64 -14.20 -3.95
CA ALA A 64 9.43 -15.16 -3.16
C ALA A 64 8.60 -16.37 -2.72
N PHE A 65 7.33 -16.17 -2.35
CA PHE A 65 6.41 -17.21 -1.90
C PHE A 65 5.29 -17.48 -2.91
N SER A 66 5.60 -17.34 -4.19
CA SER A 66 4.71 -17.74 -5.29
C SER A 66 4.55 -19.27 -5.31
N PRO A 67 3.36 -19.81 -5.61
CA PRO A 67 3.14 -21.26 -5.73
C PRO A 67 3.78 -21.86 -6.99
N LYS A 68 4.47 -21.06 -7.83
CA LYS A 68 5.21 -21.54 -9.01
C LYS A 68 6.53 -22.20 -8.56
N ASP A 69 6.85 -23.37 -9.11
CA ASP A 69 8.04 -24.19 -8.75
C ASP A 69 9.40 -23.48 -8.85
N ALA A 70 9.48 -22.32 -9.54
CA ALA A 70 10.71 -21.54 -9.65
C ALA A 70 11.01 -20.66 -8.42
N ALA A 71 10.05 -20.45 -7.52
CA ALA A 71 10.23 -19.57 -6.36
C ALA A 71 10.94 -20.28 -5.20
N MET A 72 12.03 -19.73 -4.66
CA MET A 72 12.76 -20.36 -3.53
C MET A 72 11.92 -20.52 -2.26
N GLY A 73 10.89 -19.69 -2.05
CA GLY A 73 10.00 -19.82 -0.90
C GLY A 73 9.15 -21.09 -0.90
N SER A 74 8.94 -21.69 -2.08
CA SER A 74 8.16 -22.93 -2.23
C SER A 74 8.79 -24.11 -1.47
N ASP A 75 10.12 -24.16 -1.33
CA ASP A 75 10.84 -25.22 -0.59
C ASP A 75 10.52 -25.22 0.91
N SER A 76 10.15 -24.08 1.48
CA SER A 76 9.71 -24.02 2.88
C SER A 76 8.36 -24.68 3.11
N GLY A 77 7.56 -24.83 2.04
CA GLY A 77 6.16 -25.23 2.04
C GLY A 77 5.19 -24.11 2.42
N PHE A 78 5.65 -22.87 2.59
CA PHE A 78 4.79 -21.70 2.72
C PHE A 78 4.43 -21.14 1.34
N GLU A 79 3.17 -20.77 1.18
CA GLU A 79 2.67 -20.14 -0.04
C GLU A 79 1.88 -18.88 0.32
N THR A 80 1.90 -17.89 -0.57
CA THR A 80 1.02 -16.72 -0.45
C THR A 80 -0.44 -17.14 -0.59
N THR A 81 -1.23 -16.96 0.47
CA THR A 81 -2.62 -17.45 0.51
C THR A 81 -3.69 -16.38 0.56
N ILE A 82 -3.53 -15.28 1.30
CA ILE A 82 -4.56 -14.23 1.37
C ILE A 82 -3.88 -12.87 1.45
N ILE A 83 -4.42 -11.92 0.70
CA ILE A 83 -4.06 -10.51 0.78
C ILE A 83 -5.03 -9.76 1.70
N ASN A 84 -4.49 -8.87 2.53
CA ASN A 84 -5.14 -8.20 3.66
C ASN A 84 -6.04 -9.17 4.47
N PRO A 85 -5.45 -10.19 5.11
CA PRO A 85 -6.17 -11.34 5.68
C PRO A 85 -7.20 -10.97 6.73
N LEU A 86 -7.00 -9.88 7.47
CA LEU A 86 -7.86 -9.47 8.57
C LEU A 86 -8.73 -8.24 8.27
N ARG A 87 -8.70 -7.72 7.03
CA ARG A 87 -9.37 -6.45 6.65
C ARG A 87 -10.87 -6.41 6.95
N GLU A 88 -11.54 -7.56 6.94
CA GLU A 88 -12.97 -7.67 7.28
C GLU A 88 -13.25 -7.58 8.78
N PHE A 89 -12.22 -7.59 9.62
CA PHE A 89 -12.29 -7.50 11.08
C PHE A 89 -11.73 -6.19 11.64
N GLY A 90 -10.91 -5.49 10.85
CA GLY A 90 -10.23 -4.24 11.22
C GLY A 90 -9.04 -3.98 10.29
N ASP A 91 -8.38 -2.85 10.45
CA ASP A 91 -7.07 -2.63 9.85
C ASP A 91 -6.02 -3.34 10.71
N SER A 92 -5.20 -4.19 10.10
CA SER A 92 -4.22 -5.00 10.84
C SER A 92 -2.77 -4.64 10.52
N GLY A 93 -2.50 -3.84 9.49
CA GLY A 93 -1.13 -3.66 8.97
C GLY A 93 -0.52 -4.90 8.28
N ALA A 94 -1.07 -6.11 8.45
CA ALA A 94 -0.67 -7.25 7.64
C ALA A 94 -1.20 -7.16 6.18
N GLU A 95 -0.32 -7.02 5.18
CA GLU A 95 -0.71 -7.05 3.77
C GLU A 95 -0.92 -8.46 3.26
N LEU A 96 -0.23 -9.46 3.81
CA LEU A 96 -0.32 -10.84 3.32
C LEU A 96 -0.29 -11.89 4.43
N LEU A 97 -0.90 -13.03 4.12
CA LEU A 97 -0.84 -14.26 4.88
C LEU A 97 -0.14 -15.32 4.06
N LEU A 98 1.03 -15.76 4.52
CA LEU A 98 1.64 -17.00 4.07
C LEU A 98 1.08 -18.15 4.90
N ALA A 99 0.82 -19.29 4.27
CA ALA A 99 0.41 -20.48 5.00
C ALA A 99 1.15 -21.72 4.51
N LYS A 100 1.50 -22.58 5.46
CA LYS A 100 2.03 -23.91 5.21
C LYS A 100 1.05 -24.95 5.72
N LYS A 101 0.44 -25.69 4.80
CA LYS A 101 -0.54 -26.73 5.11
C LYS A 101 0.17 -28.07 5.26
N GLN A 102 -0.10 -28.76 6.36
CA GLN A 102 0.41 -30.10 6.64
C GLN A 102 -0.73 -31.04 7.05
N PRO A 103 -0.55 -32.37 6.96
CA PRO A 103 -1.59 -33.32 7.39
C PRO A 103 -2.03 -33.14 8.85
N SER A 104 -1.13 -32.68 9.73
CA SER A 104 -1.35 -32.50 11.16
C SER A 104 -1.83 -31.10 11.55
N GLY A 105 -1.85 -30.13 10.63
CA GLY A 105 -2.21 -28.76 10.96
C GLY A 105 -1.73 -27.73 9.94
N VAL A 106 -1.92 -26.46 10.28
CA VAL A 106 -1.50 -25.32 9.45
C VAL A 106 -0.60 -24.37 10.23
N HIS A 107 0.45 -23.88 9.60
CA HIS A 107 1.27 -22.78 10.10
C HIS A 107 0.90 -21.51 9.35
N LEU A 108 0.71 -20.41 10.07
CA LEU A 108 0.33 -19.11 9.54
C LEU A 108 1.48 -18.13 9.74
N CYS A 109 1.78 -17.30 8.75
CA CYS A 109 2.72 -16.20 8.86
C CYS A 109 2.10 -14.92 8.29
N PHE A 110 1.83 -13.96 9.17
CA PHE A 110 1.33 -12.64 8.80
C PHE A 110 2.53 -11.75 8.50
N VAL A 111 2.56 -11.14 7.32
CA VAL A 111 3.66 -10.26 6.92
C VAL A 111 3.14 -8.84 6.73
N SER A 112 3.85 -7.90 7.36
CA SER A 112 3.70 -6.45 7.25
C SER A 112 4.90 -5.84 6.53
N CYS A 113 4.68 -5.17 5.41
CA CYS A 113 5.70 -4.58 4.56
C CYS A 113 5.90 -3.11 4.92
N ASN A 114 7.01 -2.80 5.57
CA ASN A 114 7.22 -1.50 6.21
C ASN A 114 8.47 -0.79 5.69
N VAL A 115 8.40 0.54 5.63
CA VAL A 115 9.49 1.44 5.20
C VAL A 115 9.67 2.53 6.25
N GLY A 116 10.91 3.03 6.43
CA GLY A 116 11.23 4.09 7.40
C GLY A 116 11.34 3.59 8.84
N GLY A 117 12.52 3.15 9.27
CA GLY A 117 12.75 2.61 10.62
C GLY A 117 12.68 3.63 11.75
N GLU A 118 12.69 4.93 11.43
CA GLU A 118 12.50 6.02 12.40
C GLU A 118 11.11 6.01 13.05
N GLU A 119 10.12 5.39 12.39
CA GLU A 119 8.75 5.22 12.88
C GLU A 119 8.48 3.79 13.41
N TYR A 120 9.46 3.15 14.06
CA TYR A 120 9.34 1.77 14.56
C TYR A 120 8.12 1.53 15.47
N GLN A 121 7.58 2.56 16.12
CA GLN A 121 6.33 2.46 16.89
C GLN A 121 5.15 2.04 16.02
N HIS A 122 5.08 2.52 14.78
CA HIS A 122 4.06 2.10 13.81
C HIS A 122 4.16 0.59 13.54
N TRP A 123 5.38 0.08 13.35
CA TRP A 123 5.60 -1.34 13.09
C TRP A 123 5.13 -2.20 14.27
N VAL A 124 5.41 -1.77 15.50
CA VAL A 124 4.94 -2.43 16.73
C VAL A 124 3.41 -2.44 16.80
N ASP A 125 2.78 -1.29 16.57
CA ASP A 125 1.32 -1.13 16.66
C ASP A 125 0.59 -2.03 15.64
N GLU A 126 1.12 -2.17 14.42
CA GLU A 126 0.58 -3.07 13.39
C GLU A 126 0.64 -4.54 13.82
N ILE A 127 1.77 -4.98 14.34
CA ILE A 127 1.96 -6.38 14.77
C ILE A 127 1.05 -6.71 15.96
N ASN A 128 0.99 -5.82 16.95
CA ASN A 128 0.12 -5.98 18.12
C ASN A 128 -1.35 -5.98 17.69
N THR A 129 -1.75 -5.10 16.78
CA THR A 129 -3.11 -5.08 16.22
C THR A 129 -3.44 -6.38 15.46
N THR A 130 -2.50 -6.91 14.67
CA THR A 130 -2.67 -8.21 14.00
C THR A 130 -2.87 -9.34 15.02
N LYS A 131 -2.07 -9.34 16.10
CA LYS A 131 -2.21 -10.31 17.20
C LYS A 131 -3.59 -10.22 17.84
N ASP A 132 -3.99 -9.05 18.30
CA ASP A 132 -5.28 -8.78 18.95
C ASP A 132 -6.46 -9.18 18.07
N LEU A 133 -6.36 -8.90 16.77
CA LEU A 133 -7.38 -9.30 15.82
C LEU A 133 -7.46 -10.83 15.73
N LEU A 134 -6.35 -11.56 15.80
CA LEU A 134 -6.31 -13.02 15.72
C LEU A 134 -6.60 -13.74 17.06
N GLU A 135 -6.58 -13.08 18.21
CA GLU A 135 -6.83 -13.73 19.51
C GLU A 135 -8.23 -14.38 19.60
N SER A 136 -9.21 -13.81 18.89
CA SER A 136 -10.56 -14.38 18.85
C SER A 136 -10.58 -15.73 18.12
N GLY A 137 -10.94 -16.81 18.83
CA GLY A 137 -11.12 -18.15 18.25
C GLY A 137 -12.08 -18.16 17.04
N SER A 138 -13.12 -17.31 17.08
CA SER A 138 -14.06 -17.17 15.96
C SER A 138 -13.40 -16.60 14.68
N ARG A 139 -12.41 -15.73 14.82
CA ARG A 139 -11.65 -15.15 13.70
C ARG A 139 -10.60 -16.13 13.19
N ARG A 140 -9.93 -16.89 14.07
CA ARG A 140 -9.06 -18.02 13.69
C ARG A 140 -9.80 -19.04 12.82
N ASP A 141 -11.02 -19.41 13.21
CA ASP A 141 -11.86 -20.33 12.43
C ASP A 141 -12.31 -19.75 11.07
N LYS A 142 -12.49 -18.43 10.99
CA LYS A 142 -12.75 -17.75 9.71
C LYS A 142 -11.51 -17.80 8.80
N ILE A 143 -10.33 -17.45 9.31
CA ILE A 143 -9.08 -17.51 8.54
C ILE A 143 -8.84 -18.92 7.98
N LYS A 144 -8.99 -19.97 8.81
CA LYS A 144 -8.90 -21.35 8.36
C LYS A 144 -9.87 -21.67 7.21
N ARG A 145 -11.13 -21.23 7.30
CA ARG A 145 -12.10 -21.40 6.22
C ARG A 145 -11.68 -20.66 4.95
N HIS A 146 -11.12 -19.46 5.09
CA HIS A 146 -10.70 -18.65 3.95
C HIS A 146 -9.55 -19.28 3.16
N ILE A 147 -8.62 -19.93 3.85
CA ILE A 147 -7.51 -20.69 3.23
C ILE A 147 -7.84 -22.17 2.99
N GLN A 148 -9.11 -22.58 3.09
CA GLN A 148 -9.58 -23.94 2.84
C GLN A 148 -8.94 -25.03 3.75
N CYS A 149 -8.74 -24.74 5.03
CA CYS A 149 -8.19 -25.66 6.01
C CYS A 149 -9.03 -25.75 7.30
N SER A 150 -10.35 -25.65 7.19
CA SER A 150 -11.29 -25.62 8.33
C SER A 150 -11.06 -26.74 9.36
N ASP A 151 -10.68 -27.93 8.87
CA ASP A 151 -10.51 -29.15 9.66
C ASP A 151 -9.13 -29.26 10.31
N LEU A 152 -8.18 -28.38 9.97
CA LEU A 152 -6.83 -28.37 10.53
C LEU A 152 -6.75 -27.48 11.78
N SER A 153 -5.93 -27.88 12.75
CA SER A 153 -5.53 -26.99 13.85
C SER A 153 -4.45 -26.02 13.39
N ILE A 154 -4.46 -24.80 13.94
CA ILE A 154 -3.34 -23.86 13.78
C ILE A 154 -2.24 -24.33 14.72
N GLN A 155 -1.09 -24.68 14.16
CA GLN A 155 0.07 -25.21 14.89
C GLN A 155 0.98 -24.09 15.37
N SER A 156 1.19 -23.07 14.53
CA SER A 156 1.91 -21.86 14.91
C SER A 156 1.36 -20.65 14.16
N VAL A 157 1.54 -19.48 14.78
CA VAL A 157 1.33 -18.18 14.15
C VAL A 157 2.64 -17.41 14.24
N GLN A 158 3.15 -16.98 13.10
CA GLN A 158 4.31 -16.11 12.99
C GLN A 158 3.85 -14.71 12.61
N TYR A 159 4.49 -13.71 13.20
CA TYR A 159 4.35 -12.31 12.84
C TYR A 159 5.69 -11.84 12.24
N LEU A 160 5.65 -11.23 11.06
CA LEU A 160 6.83 -10.85 10.31
C LEU A 160 6.72 -9.40 9.85
N THR A 161 7.68 -8.56 10.23
CA THR A 161 7.91 -7.29 9.54
C THR A 161 8.94 -7.51 8.43
N PHE A 162 8.60 -7.15 7.21
CA PHE A 162 9.51 -7.17 6.07
C PHE A 162 9.84 -5.74 5.65
N THR A 163 11.12 -5.40 5.60
CA THR A 163 11.58 -4.02 5.34
C THR A 163 12.85 -4.02 4.48
N ARG A 164 13.38 -2.84 4.13
CA ARG A 164 14.67 -2.74 3.42
C ARG A 164 15.81 -2.71 4.43
N ALA A 165 16.97 -3.22 4.02
CA ALA A 165 18.15 -3.21 4.88
C ALA A 165 18.58 -1.79 5.32
N ILE A 166 18.35 -0.78 4.47
CA ILE A 166 18.66 0.63 4.77
C ILE A 166 17.75 1.22 5.85
N ASP A 167 16.49 0.79 5.93
CA ASP A 167 15.54 1.30 6.91
C ASP A 167 15.85 0.79 8.32
N LEU A 168 16.61 -0.30 8.45
CA LEU A 168 16.98 -0.87 9.75
C LEU A 168 18.09 -0.11 10.47
N VAL A 169 18.77 0.83 9.81
CA VAL A 169 19.85 1.62 10.44
C VAL A 169 19.29 2.48 11.57
N ASP A 170 18.06 2.96 11.42
CA ASP A 170 17.39 3.83 12.38
C ASP A 170 16.43 3.08 13.32
N ALA A 171 16.28 1.76 13.15
CA ALA A 171 15.40 0.92 13.95
C ALA A 171 16.12 0.34 15.19
N ASP A 172 15.58 0.59 16.38
CA ASP A 172 16.04 -0.06 17.62
C ASP A 172 15.34 -1.41 17.82
N MET A 173 16.01 -2.47 17.38
CA MET A 173 15.50 -3.84 17.45
C MET A 173 15.26 -4.34 18.88
N GLU A 174 16.00 -3.85 19.88
CA GLU A 174 15.78 -4.24 21.28
C GLU A 174 14.48 -3.61 21.82
N VAL A 175 14.28 -2.32 21.55
CA VAL A 175 13.04 -1.62 21.92
C VAL A 175 11.83 -2.25 21.25
N MET A 176 11.94 -2.56 19.95
CA MET A 176 10.87 -3.24 19.21
C MET A 176 10.51 -4.59 19.83
N LYS A 177 11.50 -5.43 20.15
CA LYS A 177 11.23 -6.73 20.80
C LYS A 177 10.53 -6.61 22.15
N ILE A 178 10.83 -5.56 22.91
CA ILE A 178 10.19 -5.31 24.21
C ILE A 178 8.75 -4.81 24.03
N ALA A 179 8.50 -4.01 23.01
CA ALA A 179 7.21 -3.37 22.77
C ALA A 179 6.22 -4.25 21.98
N THR A 180 6.73 -5.25 21.24
CA THR A 180 5.93 -6.21 20.49
C THR A 180 5.42 -7.33 21.39
N ASP A 181 4.10 -7.52 21.41
CA ASP A 181 3.40 -8.45 22.28
C ASP A 181 3.50 -9.95 21.90
N PRO A 182 3.59 -10.36 20.61
CA PRO A 182 3.80 -11.77 20.26
C PRO A 182 5.27 -12.20 20.38
N ASP A 183 5.50 -13.35 21.03
CA ASP A 183 6.83 -13.96 21.15
C ASP A 183 7.36 -14.45 19.78
N GLU A 184 6.47 -14.91 18.89
CA GLU A 184 6.78 -15.35 17.52
C GLU A 184 6.83 -14.19 16.54
N TYR A 185 7.62 -13.16 16.87
CA TYR A 185 7.86 -11.98 16.04
C TYR A 185 9.27 -11.97 15.45
N ALA A 186 9.37 -11.70 14.15
CA ALA A 186 10.65 -11.56 13.46
C ALA A 186 10.66 -10.38 12.49
N VAL A 187 11.86 -9.90 12.18
CA VAL A 187 12.12 -8.91 11.14
C VAL A 187 12.99 -9.51 10.06
N TRP A 188 12.54 -9.39 8.82
CA TRP A 188 13.28 -9.77 7.62
C TRP A 188 13.60 -8.53 6.82
N LYS A 189 14.71 -8.58 6.08
CA LYS A 189 15.20 -7.45 5.30
C LYS A 189 15.46 -7.82 3.85
N LEU A 190 15.15 -6.89 2.96
CA LEU A 190 15.58 -6.90 1.58
C LEU A 190 16.97 -6.26 1.49
N ILE A 191 17.93 -7.01 0.97
CA ILE A 191 19.25 -6.50 0.59
C ILE A 191 19.23 -6.31 -0.93
N GLU A 192 19.47 -5.07 -1.37
CA GLU A 192 19.61 -4.70 -2.78
C GLU A 192 21.09 -4.39 -3.04
N ALA A 193 21.63 -4.80 -4.19
CA ALA A 193 23.00 -4.47 -4.55
C ALA A 193 23.20 -2.95 -4.71
N GLU A 194 24.25 -2.40 -4.10
CA GLU A 194 24.54 -0.95 -4.07
C GLU A 194 25.01 -0.36 -5.42
N MET A 195 25.23 -1.18 -6.44
CA MET A 195 25.65 -0.73 -7.78
C MET A 195 24.58 -1.06 -8.82
N PRO A 196 24.28 -0.15 -9.76
CA PRO A 196 23.45 -0.50 -10.90
C PRO A 196 24.20 -1.60 -11.66
N PRO A 197 23.63 -2.81 -11.80
CA PRO A 197 24.27 -3.81 -12.60
C PRO A 197 24.32 -3.29 -14.05
N GLU A 198 25.40 -3.57 -14.76
CA GLU A 198 25.54 -3.26 -16.19
C GLU A 198 24.52 -4.06 -17.06
N ALA A 199 23.65 -4.84 -16.43
CA ALA A 199 22.54 -5.61 -16.97
C ALA A 199 21.30 -5.40 -16.08
N ASP A 200 20.09 -5.45 -16.65
CA ASP A 200 18.80 -5.16 -16.01
C ASP A 200 18.37 -6.11 -14.85
N GLU A 201 19.31 -6.82 -14.21
CA GLU A 201 19.05 -7.74 -13.10
C GLU A 201 19.51 -7.13 -11.77
N GLU A 202 18.60 -6.46 -11.06
CA GLU A 202 18.84 -6.05 -9.66
C GLU A 202 19.02 -7.30 -8.79
N ASP A 203 20.26 -7.58 -8.37
CA ASP A 203 20.53 -8.62 -7.37
C ASP A 203 19.82 -8.26 -6.06
N LYS A 204 18.79 -9.04 -5.74
CA LYS A 204 17.97 -8.90 -4.53
C LYS A 204 18.04 -10.15 -3.68
N THR A 205 18.11 -9.97 -2.37
CA THR A 205 18.00 -11.10 -1.44
C THR A 205 17.23 -10.72 -0.19
N ILE A 206 16.16 -11.45 0.08
CA ILE A 206 15.43 -11.40 1.33
C ILE A 206 16.17 -12.27 2.35
N LYS A 207 16.48 -11.70 3.52
CA LYS A 207 17.14 -12.41 4.62
C LYS A 207 16.48 -12.15 5.95
N TYR A 208 16.54 -13.16 6.83
CA TYR A 208 16.29 -12.99 8.25
C TYR A 208 17.26 -11.94 8.82
N HIS A 209 16.73 -11.02 9.64
CA HIS A 209 17.53 -10.03 10.35
C HIS A 209 17.58 -10.30 11.84
N ASP A 210 16.42 -10.34 12.50
CA ASP A 210 16.33 -10.48 13.96
C ASP A 210 14.95 -11.01 14.41
N GLY A 211 14.83 -11.37 15.69
CA GLY A 211 13.61 -11.87 16.33
C GLY A 211 13.53 -13.39 16.46
N HIS A 212 12.32 -13.92 16.64
CA HIS A 212 12.06 -15.35 16.78
C HIS A 212 11.18 -15.86 15.64
N VAL A 213 11.68 -16.86 14.93
CA VAL A 213 10.95 -17.58 13.89
C VAL A 213 10.63 -18.98 14.37
N GLU A 214 9.34 -19.25 14.61
CA GLU A 214 8.88 -20.50 15.23
C GLU A 214 9.07 -21.71 14.31
N ASN A 215 8.82 -21.55 13.01
CA ASN A 215 8.94 -22.66 12.05
C ASN A 215 10.39 -22.83 11.56
N PRO A 216 11.06 -23.97 11.82
CA PRO A 216 12.47 -24.15 11.47
C PRO A 216 12.76 -24.07 9.96
N ASN A 217 11.83 -24.49 9.11
CA ASN A 217 12.02 -24.42 7.66
C ASN A 217 11.95 -22.96 7.18
N LEU A 218 11.01 -22.17 7.71
CA LEU A 218 10.91 -20.75 7.40
C LEU A 218 12.14 -19.99 7.90
N ARG A 219 12.61 -20.32 9.12
CA ARG A 219 13.83 -19.75 9.70
C ARG A 219 15.04 -20.03 8.84
N ARG A 220 15.28 -21.31 8.51
CA ARG A 220 16.42 -21.72 7.69
C ARG A 220 16.38 -21.05 6.32
N LEU A 221 15.21 -20.96 5.70
CA LEU A 221 15.04 -20.25 4.43
C LEU A 221 15.44 -18.78 4.54
N GLY A 222 15.01 -18.09 5.60
CA GLY A 222 15.42 -16.71 5.87
C GLY A 222 16.93 -16.56 6.15
N GLU A 223 17.56 -17.53 6.80
CA GLU A 223 19.01 -17.54 7.07
C GLU A 223 19.83 -17.82 5.80
N ASP A 224 19.40 -18.77 4.97
CA ASP A 224 20.04 -19.13 3.69
C ASP A 224 19.87 -17.99 2.66
N GLY A 225 18.73 -17.31 2.69
CA GLY A 225 18.38 -16.18 1.83
C GLY A 225 17.48 -16.59 0.66
N ILE A 226 16.57 -15.69 0.28
CA ILE A 226 15.60 -15.91 -0.79
C ILE A 226 15.82 -14.86 -1.88
N ASP A 227 15.96 -15.32 -3.11
CA ASP A 227 15.97 -14.47 -4.28
C ASP A 227 14.52 -14.29 -4.79
N PRO A 228 13.94 -13.09 -4.67
CA PRO A 228 12.58 -12.81 -5.12
C PRO A 228 12.46 -12.65 -6.64
N THR A 229 13.58 -12.64 -7.39
CA THR A 229 13.59 -12.40 -8.84
C THR A 229 13.41 -13.67 -9.67
N LEU A 230 13.63 -14.85 -9.07
CA LEU A 230 13.55 -16.14 -9.76
C LEU A 230 12.15 -16.49 -10.28
N ALA A 231 11.11 -15.89 -9.71
CA ALA A 231 9.72 -16.14 -10.11
C ALA A 231 8.90 -14.86 -10.07
N GLU A 232 8.14 -14.61 -11.15
CA GLU A 232 7.16 -13.54 -11.18
C GLU A 232 5.76 -14.08 -10.87
N ASN A 233 5.11 -13.51 -9.86
CA ASN A 233 3.71 -13.79 -9.56
C ASN A 233 2.79 -12.78 -10.29
N ASP A 234 2.08 -13.27 -11.31
CA ASP A 234 1.19 -12.46 -12.15
C ASP A 234 -0.27 -12.42 -11.65
N ASP A 235 -0.58 -13.29 -10.69
CA ASP A 235 -1.92 -13.48 -10.13
C ASP A 235 -2.20 -12.48 -9.01
N ILE A 236 -1.16 -12.08 -8.28
CA ILE A 236 -1.26 -11.16 -7.14
C ILE A 236 -0.38 -9.94 -7.42
N ARG A 237 -0.95 -8.88 -7.97
CA ARG A 237 -0.21 -7.68 -8.40
C ARG A 237 -0.23 -6.54 -7.39
N PHE A 238 -1.22 -6.49 -6.50
CA PHE A 238 -1.40 -5.45 -5.50
C PHE A 238 -2.26 -5.97 -4.33
N HIS A 239 -2.41 -5.17 -3.28
CA HIS A 239 -3.29 -5.41 -2.14
C HIS A 239 -4.38 -4.32 -2.07
N LEU A 240 -5.41 -4.52 -1.25
CA LEU A 240 -6.56 -3.60 -1.18
C LEU A 240 -6.17 -2.19 -0.75
N THR A 241 -5.15 -2.10 0.09
CA THR A 241 -4.61 -0.84 0.64
C THR A 241 -3.46 -0.27 -0.17
N SER A 242 -3.05 -0.89 -1.29
CA SER A 242 -1.97 -0.35 -2.13
C SER A 242 -2.34 1.04 -2.66
N HIS A 243 -1.33 1.90 -2.80
CA HIS A 243 -1.48 3.23 -3.39
C HIS A 243 -2.19 3.16 -4.77
N PRO A 244 -3.21 4.00 -5.06
CA PRO A 244 -4.10 3.86 -6.23
C PRO A 244 -3.43 3.72 -7.60
N VAL A 245 -2.25 4.34 -7.78
CA VAL A 245 -1.45 4.24 -9.02
C VAL A 245 -1.19 2.78 -9.43
N PHE A 246 -0.91 1.89 -8.48
CA PHE A 246 -0.60 0.49 -8.78
C PHE A 246 -1.81 -0.30 -9.33
N PRO A 247 -2.94 -0.40 -8.60
CA PRO A 247 -4.12 -1.10 -9.11
C PRO A 247 -4.69 -0.44 -10.37
N LEU A 248 -4.72 0.89 -10.46
CA LEU A 248 -5.21 1.57 -11.66
C LEU A 248 -4.34 1.27 -12.89
N GLY A 249 -3.02 1.39 -12.75
CA GLY A 249 -2.09 1.11 -13.84
C GLY A 249 -2.21 -0.33 -14.33
N GLU A 250 -2.25 -1.30 -13.42
CA GLU A 250 -2.37 -2.72 -13.78
C GLU A 250 -3.74 -3.03 -14.40
N VAL A 251 -4.84 -2.58 -13.80
CA VAL A 251 -6.19 -2.91 -14.28
C VAL A 251 -6.47 -2.27 -15.63
N LEU A 252 -6.12 -1.00 -15.83
CA LEU A 252 -6.35 -0.32 -17.11
C LEU A 252 -5.49 -0.92 -18.23
N LEU A 253 -4.23 -1.28 -17.94
CA LEU A 253 -3.39 -2.00 -18.90
C LEU A 253 -4.02 -3.34 -19.29
N GLN A 254 -4.42 -4.15 -18.30
CA GLN A 254 -4.99 -5.47 -18.56
C GLN A 254 -6.33 -5.37 -19.32
N LEU A 255 -7.16 -4.38 -19.02
CA LEU A 255 -8.40 -4.13 -19.77
C LEU A 255 -8.09 -3.85 -21.24
N TYR A 256 -7.13 -2.95 -21.51
CA TYR A 256 -6.72 -2.64 -22.87
C TYR A 256 -6.20 -3.88 -23.61
N LEU A 257 -5.27 -4.64 -23.00
CA LEU A 257 -4.70 -5.85 -23.60
C LEU A 257 -5.76 -6.93 -23.86
N ASN A 258 -6.71 -7.12 -22.95
CA ASN A 258 -7.79 -8.10 -23.11
C ASN A 258 -8.77 -7.72 -24.24
N ASN A 259 -8.96 -6.43 -24.48
CA ASN A 259 -9.82 -5.95 -25.56
C ASN A 259 -9.09 -5.87 -26.91
N MET A 260 -7.75 -5.89 -26.90
CA MET A 260 -6.92 -5.82 -28.10
C MET A 260 -7.25 -6.98 -29.05
N GLY A 261 -7.67 -6.64 -30.28
CA GLY A 261 -8.01 -7.62 -31.32
C GLY A 261 -9.39 -8.30 -31.17
N SER A 262 -10.14 -8.01 -30.10
CA SER A 262 -11.46 -8.61 -29.84
C SER A 262 -12.63 -7.63 -29.97
N VAL A 263 -12.34 -6.32 -29.96
CA VAL A 263 -13.33 -5.24 -29.99
C VAL A 263 -12.81 -4.11 -30.88
N ASP A 264 -13.71 -3.44 -31.61
CA ASP A 264 -13.37 -2.30 -32.47
C ASP A 264 -12.77 -1.11 -31.68
N GLU A 265 -13.15 -0.95 -30.41
CA GLU A 265 -12.69 0.10 -29.51
C GLU A 265 -12.03 -0.50 -28.24
N PRO A 266 -10.74 -0.86 -28.26
CA PRO A 266 -10.07 -1.55 -27.16
C PRO A 266 -9.91 -0.71 -25.89
N LYS A 267 -10.04 0.62 -26.01
CA LYS A 267 -9.95 1.58 -24.91
C LYS A 267 -11.26 1.72 -24.14
N GLU A 268 -12.37 1.15 -24.62
CA GLU A 268 -13.67 1.24 -23.97
C GLU A 268 -13.98 -0.01 -23.14
N PHE A 269 -14.54 0.19 -21.95
CA PHE A 269 -14.85 -0.90 -21.03
C PHE A 269 -16.09 -0.62 -20.17
N ARG A 270 -16.68 -1.68 -19.61
CA ARG A 270 -17.77 -1.63 -18.64
C ARG A 270 -17.21 -1.66 -17.22
N LYS A 271 -17.93 -1.08 -16.26
CA LYS A 271 -17.60 -1.18 -14.83
C LYS A 271 -17.37 -2.62 -14.38
N ARG A 272 -18.21 -3.55 -14.82
CA ARG A 272 -18.08 -5.00 -14.52
C ARG A 272 -16.78 -5.62 -15.03
N GLU A 273 -16.24 -5.12 -16.14
CA GLU A 273 -14.95 -5.61 -16.66
C GLU A 273 -13.81 -5.12 -15.77
N PHE A 274 -13.86 -3.85 -15.33
CA PHE A 274 -12.92 -3.33 -14.33
C PHE A 274 -12.98 -4.13 -13.03
N GLU A 275 -14.18 -4.37 -12.48
CA GLU A 275 -14.38 -5.17 -11.27
C GLU A 275 -13.77 -6.57 -11.41
N ARG A 276 -14.01 -7.24 -12.54
CA ARG A 276 -13.48 -8.57 -12.81
C ARG A 276 -11.96 -8.58 -12.91
N THR A 277 -11.38 -7.62 -13.62
CA THR A 277 -9.93 -7.50 -13.80
C THR A 277 -9.23 -7.12 -12.49
N PHE A 278 -9.83 -6.25 -11.67
CA PHE A 278 -9.33 -5.94 -10.33
C PHE A 278 -9.33 -7.21 -9.45
N LYS A 279 -10.45 -7.93 -9.39
CA LYS A 279 -10.61 -9.15 -8.59
C LYS A 279 -9.72 -10.31 -9.06
N SER A 280 -9.27 -10.33 -10.32
CA SER A 280 -8.37 -11.36 -10.84
C SER A 280 -6.89 -11.12 -10.55
N LYS A 281 -6.54 -9.93 -10.04
CA LYS A 281 -5.15 -9.54 -9.72
C LYS A 281 -4.85 -9.48 -8.22
N ILE A 282 -5.78 -9.99 -7.40
CA ILE A 282 -5.66 -10.08 -5.95
C ILE A 282 -6.16 -11.44 -5.50
N HIS A 283 -5.55 -12.01 -4.44
CA HIS A 283 -6.03 -13.25 -3.84
C HIS A 283 -6.63 -12.99 -2.47
N LEU A 284 -7.95 -12.87 -2.38
CA LEU A 284 -8.62 -12.56 -1.11
C LEU A 284 -8.94 -13.82 -0.28
N GLY A 285 -8.72 -15.02 -0.79
CA GLY A 285 -9.17 -16.27 -0.16
C GLY A 285 -10.65 -16.55 -0.42
N THR A 286 -11.14 -17.67 0.10
CA THR A 286 -12.51 -18.16 -0.17
C THR A 286 -13.52 -17.81 0.92
N ASN A 287 -14.82 -17.79 0.62
CA ASN A 287 -15.89 -17.64 1.61
C ASN A 287 -15.87 -16.32 2.42
N ARG A 288 -15.38 -15.22 1.85
CA ARG A 288 -15.28 -13.91 2.51
C ARG A 288 -16.37 -12.92 2.10
N ARG A 289 -17.65 -13.23 2.35
CA ARG A 289 -18.75 -12.32 1.92
C ARG A 289 -18.65 -10.89 2.46
N ASN A 290 -18.00 -10.71 3.61
CA ASN A 290 -17.81 -9.38 4.19
C ASN A 290 -16.75 -8.56 3.44
N ILE A 291 -15.79 -9.21 2.77
CA ILE A 291 -14.77 -8.51 1.98
C ILE A 291 -15.35 -7.93 0.70
N ASP A 292 -16.40 -8.53 0.14
CA ASP A 292 -17.00 -8.09 -1.13
C ASP A 292 -17.38 -6.61 -1.08
N ARG A 293 -17.98 -6.14 0.03
CA ARG A 293 -18.33 -4.72 0.21
C ARG A 293 -17.10 -3.81 0.27
N VAL A 294 -16.03 -4.26 0.90
CA VAL A 294 -14.77 -3.50 1.00
C VAL A 294 -14.13 -3.39 -0.38
N VAL A 295 -14.15 -4.48 -1.16
CA VAL A 295 -13.64 -4.53 -2.52
C VAL A 295 -14.44 -3.64 -3.44
N ASP A 296 -15.76 -3.73 -3.41
CA ASP A 296 -16.65 -2.94 -4.26
C ASP A 296 -16.49 -1.44 -3.93
N SER A 297 -16.41 -1.07 -2.64
CA SER A 297 -16.11 0.31 -2.22
C SER A 297 -14.75 0.80 -2.72
N ARG A 298 -13.72 -0.07 -2.69
CA ARG A 298 -12.38 0.28 -3.20
C ARG A 298 -12.39 0.46 -4.71
N ILE A 299 -13.13 -0.36 -5.45
CA ILE A 299 -13.28 -0.23 -6.91
C ILE A 299 -13.97 1.09 -7.26
N ASP A 300 -15.03 1.44 -6.54
CA ASP A 300 -15.74 2.71 -6.74
C ASP A 300 -14.81 3.91 -6.51
N GLU A 301 -14.03 3.89 -5.43
CA GLU A 301 -13.02 4.91 -5.13
C GLU A 301 -11.97 5.02 -6.25
N LEU A 302 -11.45 3.89 -6.74
CA LEU A 302 -10.46 3.90 -7.82
C LEU A 302 -11.03 4.46 -9.13
N LEU A 303 -12.27 4.12 -9.48
CA LEU A 303 -12.94 4.66 -10.66
C LEU A 303 -13.18 6.17 -10.51
N GLU A 304 -13.59 6.63 -9.33
CA GLU A 304 -13.75 8.06 -9.04
C GLU A 304 -12.42 8.82 -9.18
N ILE A 305 -11.33 8.30 -8.62
CA ILE A 305 -9.98 8.85 -8.79
C ILE A 305 -9.62 8.91 -10.27
N ALA A 306 -9.83 7.82 -11.01
CA ALA A 306 -9.49 7.75 -12.43
C ALA A 306 -10.28 8.76 -13.29
N LEU A 307 -11.54 9.00 -12.96
CA LEU A 307 -12.37 10.04 -13.59
C LEU A 307 -11.88 11.44 -13.23
N ASN A 308 -11.69 11.71 -11.94
CA ASN A 308 -11.30 13.02 -11.42
C ASN A 308 -9.94 13.48 -11.97
N TYR A 309 -8.99 12.55 -12.11
CA TYR A 309 -7.65 12.84 -12.64
C TYR A 309 -7.56 12.62 -14.16
N GLY A 310 -8.69 12.36 -14.83
CA GLY A 310 -8.79 12.27 -16.28
C GLY A 310 -7.98 11.12 -16.90
N MET A 311 -7.80 10.03 -16.16
CA MET A 311 -7.25 8.76 -16.66
C MET A 311 -8.28 8.00 -17.49
N ILE A 312 -9.56 8.14 -17.13
CA ILE A 312 -10.70 7.64 -17.87
C ILE A 312 -11.74 8.75 -18.05
N LYS A 313 -12.62 8.59 -19.04
CA LYS A 313 -13.74 9.50 -19.30
C LYS A 313 -15.06 8.72 -19.29
N ASP A 314 -16.10 9.33 -18.73
CA ASP A 314 -17.48 8.83 -18.79
C ASP A 314 -18.11 9.12 -20.16
N SER A 315 -19.08 8.28 -20.51
CA SER A 315 -19.77 8.04 -21.77
C SER A 315 -20.54 9.20 -22.43
N ASP A 316 -20.42 10.44 -21.96
CA ASP A 316 -21.35 11.53 -22.30
C ASP A 316 -21.19 12.18 -23.71
N ALA A 317 -20.36 11.63 -24.62
CA ALA A 317 -20.41 12.02 -26.04
C ALA A 317 -19.74 11.05 -27.04
N ASP A 318 -18.69 10.32 -26.62
CA ASP A 318 -17.73 9.67 -27.55
C ASP A 318 -17.46 8.18 -27.22
N VAL A 319 -18.40 7.52 -26.54
CA VAL A 319 -18.31 6.11 -26.11
C VAL A 319 -19.46 5.32 -26.72
N VAL A 320 -19.23 4.09 -27.18
CA VAL A 320 -20.30 3.23 -27.70
C VAL A 320 -21.37 3.05 -26.61
N LYS A 321 -22.66 3.21 -26.95
CA LYS A 321 -23.84 3.20 -26.03
C LYS A 321 -23.92 2.06 -24.99
N GLU A 322 -23.09 1.02 -25.11
CA GLU A 322 -23.05 -0.13 -24.22
C GLU A 322 -21.81 -0.20 -23.31
N ARG A 323 -20.92 0.80 -23.36
CA ARG A 323 -19.71 0.90 -22.55
C ARG A 323 -19.83 2.09 -21.59
N ASP A 324 -19.23 1.94 -20.42
CA ASP A 324 -19.37 2.92 -19.32
C ASP A 324 -18.22 3.93 -19.34
N PHE A 325 -17.00 3.48 -19.71
CA PHE A 325 -15.79 4.27 -19.60
C PHE A 325 -14.86 4.10 -20.80
N ARG A 326 -14.03 5.12 -21.05
CA ARG A 326 -12.92 5.09 -22.02
C ARG A 326 -11.60 5.47 -21.38
N ILE A 327 -10.55 4.70 -21.64
CA ILE A 327 -9.17 4.99 -21.21
C ILE A 327 -8.63 6.19 -22.01
N MET A 328 -8.17 7.22 -21.30
CA MET A 328 -7.60 8.45 -21.87
C MET A 328 -6.09 8.31 -22.07
N TRP A 329 -5.72 7.38 -22.95
CA TRP A 329 -4.34 7.09 -23.32
C TRP A 329 -4.15 7.29 -24.83
N GLU A 330 -3.07 7.96 -25.22
CA GLU A 330 -2.88 8.44 -26.60
C GLU A 330 -1.76 7.72 -27.36
N SER A 331 -0.83 7.05 -26.67
CA SER A 331 0.31 6.37 -27.31
C SER A 331 -0.11 5.08 -28.04
N GLU A 332 0.84 4.52 -28.78
CA GLU A 332 0.73 3.23 -29.47
C GLU A 332 1.30 2.06 -28.64
N ASP A 333 2.19 2.33 -27.66
CA ASP A 333 2.77 1.31 -26.78
C ASP A 333 1.94 1.09 -25.51
N PRO A 334 1.19 -0.02 -25.40
CA PRO A 334 0.31 -0.27 -24.25
C PRO A 334 1.05 -0.22 -22.90
N GLY A 335 2.36 -0.49 -22.89
CA GLY A 335 3.19 -0.41 -21.69
C GLY A 335 3.13 0.97 -21.01
N GLU A 336 2.96 2.04 -21.79
CA GLU A 336 2.91 3.42 -21.30
C GLU A 336 1.62 3.77 -20.53
N ILE A 337 0.61 2.90 -20.51
CA ILE A 337 -0.62 3.12 -19.72
C ILE A 337 -0.29 3.29 -18.24
N LYS A 338 0.68 2.54 -17.71
CA LYS A 338 1.09 2.64 -16.30
C LYS A 338 1.73 3.99 -15.98
N ASP A 339 2.55 4.50 -16.89
CA ASP A 339 3.19 5.81 -16.75
C ASP A 339 2.16 6.94 -16.88
N MET A 340 1.21 6.83 -17.81
CA MET A 340 0.10 7.78 -17.94
C MET A 340 -0.73 7.87 -16.64
N VAL A 341 -1.08 6.73 -16.04
CA VAL A 341 -1.81 6.70 -14.76
C VAL A 341 -1.01 7.40 -13.67
N LYS A 342 0.29 7.11 -13.58
CA LYS A 342 1.19 7.69 -12.59
C LYS A 342 1.30 9.21 -12.76
N ASP A 343 1.54 9.69 -13.97
CA ASP A 343 1.68 11.11 -14.25
C ASP A 343 0.38 11.88 -13.98
N LYS A 344 -0.76 11.39 -14.47
CA LYS A 344 -2.07 12.01 -14.19
C LYS A 344 -2.40 12.02 -12.71
N PHE A 345 -2.06 10.96 -11.98
CA PHE A 345 -2.24 10.93 -10.53
C PHE A 345 -1.38 12.01 -9.86
N PHE A 346 -0.10 12.09 -10.22
CA PHE A 346 0.81 13.07 -9.63
C PHE A 346 0.37 14.51 -9.92
N ASP A 347 -0.07 14.78 -11.14
CA ASP A 347 -0.61 16.09 -11.52
C ASP A 347 -1.89 16.41 -10.73
N GLY A 348 -2.77 15.41 -10.54
CA GLY A 348 -3.97 15.51 -9.71
C GLY A 348 -3.69 15.80 -8.23
N MET A 349 -2.54 15.36 -7.71
CA MET A 349 -2.12 15.59 -6.32
C MET A 349 -1.42 16.95 -6.11
N VAL A 350 -1.04 17.67 -7.17
CA VAL A 350 -0.34 18.97 -7.06
C VAL A 350 -1.11 19.98 -6.20
N PRO A 351 -2.44 20.18 -6.35
CA PRO A 351 -3.18 21.11 -5.51
C PRO A 351 -3.18 20.72 -4.04
N GLU A 352 -3.29 19.42 -3.73
CA GLU A 352 -3.26 18.92 -2.35
C GLU A 352 -1.88 19.15 -1.71
N GLU A 353 -0.81 18.78 -2.42
CA GLU A 353 0.57 18.94 -1.96
C GLU A 353 0.95 20.41 -1.81
N THR A 354 0.47 21.27 -2.72
CA THR A 354 0.60 22.73 -2.59
C THR A 354 -0.06 23.23 -1.31
N GLY A 355 -1.24 22.72 -0.98
CA GLY A 355 -1.93 23.01 0.28
C GLY A 355 -1.13 22.58 1.51
N LYS A 356 -0.60 21.35 1.54
CA LYS A 356 0.24 20.84 2.64
C LYS A 356 1.50 21.71 2.85
N LEU A 357 2.25 21.98 1.78
CA LEU A 357 3.43 22.83 1.81
C LEU A 357 3.11 24.27 2.22
N ALA A 358 1.97 24.81 1.78
CA ALA A 358 1.51 26.15 2.17
C ALA A 358 1.19 26.21 3.67
N TYR A 359 0.53 25.19 4.19
CA TYR A 359 0.20 25.08 5.62
C TYR A 359 1.46 25.00 6.47
N GLN A 360 2.40 24.12 6.11
CA GLN A 360 3.65 23.98 6.84
C GLN A 360 4.43 25.30 6.89
N ARG A 361 4.63 25.97 5.74
CA ARG A 361 5.33 27.27 5.70
C ARG A 361 4.58 28.37 6.46
N ALA A 362 3.25 28.37 6.40
CA ALA A 362 2.46 29.33 7.14
C ALA A 362 2.63 29.10 8.65
N ARG A 363 2.62 27.85 9.12
CA ARG A 363 2.86 27.50 10.52
C ARG A 363 4.25 27.88 11.01
N GLU A 364 5.29 27.60 10.23
CA GLU A 364 6.67 27.94 10.58
C GLU A 364 6.89 29.45 10.71
N GLU A 365 6.20 30.25 9.89
CA GLU A 365 6.35 31.72 9.87
C GLU A 365 5.29 32.48 10.69
N PHE A 366 4.23 31.81 11.13
CA PHE A 366 3.15 32.48 11.84
C PHE A 366 3.58 32.82 13.27
N VAL A 367 3.62 34.11 13.55
CA VAL A 367 3.81 34.64 14.90
C VAL A 367 2.44 35.01 15.45
N ARG A 368 2.03 34.32 16.53
CA ARG A 368 0.82 34.68 17.28
C ARG A 368 0.95 36.11 17.74
N LYS A 369 -0.09 36.92 17.54
CA LYS A 369 -0.11 38.23 18.20
C LYS A 369 -0.26 37.96 19.69
N GLU A 370 0.69 38.41 20.50
CA GLU A 370 0.45 38.49 21.95
C GLU A 370 -0.84 39.30 22.13
N SER A 371 -1.88 38.65 22.64
CA SER A 371 -3.04 39.36 23.15
C SER A 371 -2.52 40.23 24.28
N SER A 372 -2.28 41.52 24.02
CA SER A 372 -2.02 42.45 25.11
C SER A 372 -3.25 42.40 26.02
N LEU A 373 -3.02 42.44 27.34
CA LEU A 373 -4.05 42.51 28.37
C LEU A 373 -4.95 43.76 28.26
N ASP A 374 -4.78 44.59 27.23
CA ASP A 374 -5.47 45.86 27.01
C ASP A 374 -6.79 45.72 26.23
N GLU A 375 -7.15 44.54 25.71
CA GLU A 375 -8.46 44.31 25.03
C GLU A 375 -9.58 43.86 25.99
N PHE A 376 -9.40 43.98 27.32
CA PHE A 376 -10.47 43.75 28.30
C PHE A 376 -11.26 45.00 28.70
N ASP A 377 -10.96 46.17 28.12
CA ASP A 377 -11.76 47.39 28.27
C ASP A 377 -12.19 47.90 26.88
N ASP A 378 -13.25 47.29 26.31
CA ASP A 378 -14.29 47.96 25.49
C ASP A 378 -15.55 47.09 25.33
#